data_AF-A7TB07-F1
#
_entry.id   AF-A7TB07-F1
#
_cell.length_a   1.000
_cell.length_b   1.000
_cell.length_c   1.000
_cell.angle_alpha   90.00
_cell.angle_beta   90.00
_cell.angle_gamma   90.00
#
_symmetry.space_group_name_H-M   'P 1'
#
loop_
_entity.id
_entity.type
_entity.pdbx_description
1 polymer ?
#
loop_
_entity_poly.entity_id
_entity_poly.type
_entity_poly.pdbx_seq_one_letter_code
_entity_poly.pdbx_strand_id
1 'polypeptide(L)' 'QVMIPQSMYKTMLSKIQANHFGAESNIRMAREVLFWPGMRKAIQDACESCGTCAQYGQSAPK' A
#
# COMPACT_ATOMS: atom_id res chain seq x y z
N GLN A 1 6.41 1.51 -15.61
CA GLN A 1 5.47 2.14 -14.67
C GLN A 1 4.35 2.82 -15.45
N VAL A 2 3.11 2.73 -14.97
CA VAL A 2 1.93 3.39 -15.53
C VAL A 2 1.52 4.55 -14.63
N MET A 3 1.27 5.71 -15.23
CA MET A 3 0.79 6.87 -14.48
C MET A 3 -0.70 6.71 -14.17
N ILE A 4 -1.04 6.76 -12.89
CA ILE A 4 -2.41 6.56 -12.44
C ILE A 4 -3.11 7.91 -12.28
N PRO A 5 -4.35 8.07 -12.79
CA PRO A 5 -5.14 9.27 -12.54
C PRO A 5 -5.65 9.29 -11.09
N GLN A 6 -5.84 10.50 -10.53
CA GLN A 6 -6.29 10.68 -9.14
C GLN A 6 -7.59 9.93 -8.81
N SER A 7 -8.51 9.84 -9.77
CA SER A 7 -9.78 9.11 -9.65
C SER A 7 -9.59 7.61 -9.36
N MET A 8 -8.43 7.04 -9.70
CA MET A 8 -8.13 5.62 -9.50
C MET A 8 -7.28 5.33 -8.27
N TYR A 9 -6.77 6.35 -7.55
CA TYR A 9 -5.88 6.15 -6.41
C TYR A 9 -6.50 5.25 -5.35
N LYS A 10 -7.75 5.49 -4.97
CA LYS A 10 -8.45 4.68 -3.96
C LYS A 10 -8.51 3.21 -4.36
N THR A 11 -8.88 2.94 -5.61
CA THR A 11 -8.94 1.57 -6.14
C THR A 11 -7.57 0.91 -6.18
N MET A 12 -6.52 1.63 -6.59
CA MET A 12 -5.17 1.09 -6.62
C MET A 12 -4.64 0.82 -5.21
N LEU A 13 -4.91 1.71 -4.24
CA LEU A 13 -4.52 1.52 -2.84
C LEU A 13 -5.17 0.27 -2.23
N SER A 14 -6.44 0.01 -2.53
CA SER A 14 -7.11 -1.24 -2.11
C SER A 14 -6.47 -2.48 -2.73
N LYS A 15 -6.06 -2.41 -4.01
CA LYS A 15 -5.38 -3.54 -4.69
C LYS A 15 -3.98 -3.78 -4.15
N ILE A 16 -3.21 -2.71 -3.91
CA ILE A 16 -1.84 -2.79 -3.39
C ILE A 16 -1.83 -3.47 -2.01
N GLN A 17 -2.77 -3.13 -1.13
CA GLN A 17 -2.82 -3.67 0.23
C GLN A 17 -3.59 -4.98 0.35
N ALA A 18 -4.07 -5.59 -0.75
CA ALA A 18 -4.95 -6.76 -0.70
C ALA A 18 -4.35 -7.97 0.04
N ASN A 19 -3.02 -8.11 0.00
CA ASN A 19 -2.30 -9.17 0.69
C ASN A 19 -1.85 -8.78 2.11
N HIS A 20 -2.19 -7.57 2.58
CA HIS A 20 -1.83 -7.04 3.90
C HIS A 20 -0.32 -7.13 4.23
N PHE A 21 0.55 -7.02 3.23
CA PHE A 21 1.99 -6.89 3.48
C PHE A 21 2.32 -5.56 4.17
N GLY A 22 3.50 -5.50 4.80
CA GLY A 22 4.03 -4.25 5.36
C GLY A 22 4.15 -3.14 4.30
N ALA A 23 4.11 -1.88 4.77
CA ALA A 23 4.06 -0.71 3.90
C ALA A 23 5.21 -0.68 2.88
N GLU A 24 6.45 -0.96 3.27
CA GLU A 24 7.60 -0.95 2.36
C GLU A 24 7.53 -2.05 1.29
N SER A 25 7.01 -3.24 1.63
CA SER A 25 6.77 -4.31 0.65
C SER A 25 5.73 -3.89 -0.39
N ASN A 26 4.63 -3.29 0.07
CA ASN A 26 3.58 -2.74 -0.80
C ASN A 26 4.09 -1.59 -1.69
N ILE A 27 4.93 -0.70 -1.14
CA ILE A 27 5.57 0.38 -1.91
C ILE A 27 6.50 -0.18 -2.98
N ARG A 28 7.33 -1.18 -2.63
CA ARG A 28 8.26 -1.80 -3.58
C ARG A 28 7.51 -2.42 -4.76
N MET A 29 6.50 -3.26 -4.48
CA MET A 29 5.66 -3.88 -5.50
C MET A 29 4.93 -2.84 -6.35
N ALA A 30 4.30 -1.83 -5.73
CA ALA A 30 3.58 -0.80 -6.47
C ALA A 30 4.50 -0.04 -7.43
N ARG A 31 5.75 0.26 -7.02
CA ARG A 31 6.74 0.95 -7.85
C ARG A 31 7.19 0.16 -9.08
N GLU A 32 7.03 -1.16 -9.12
CA GLU A 32 7.40 -1.93 -10.31
C GLU A 32 6.46 -1.61 -11.49
N VAL A 33 5.18 -1.33 -11.20
CA VAL A 33 4.14 -1.23 -12.24
C VAL A 33 3.36 0.09 -12.24
N LEU A 34 3.31 0.84 -11.13
CA LEU A 34 2.51 2.06 -10.96
C LEU A 34 3.37 3.27 -10.59
N PHE A 35 2.86 4.46 -10.92
CA PHE A 35 3.43 5.72 -10.47
C PHE A 35 2.36 6.80 -10.31
N TRP A 36 2.45 7.57 -9.22
CA TRP A 36 1.83 8.89 -9.09
C TRP A 36 2.51 9.73 -7.99
N PRO A 37 2.40 11.07 -8.03
CA PRO A 37 2.93 11.93 -6.96
C PRO A 37 2.29 11.64 -5.61
N GLY A 38 3.11 11.45 -4.57
CA GLY A 38 2.62 11.14 -3.22
C GLY A 38 2.24 9.66 -3.00
N MET A 39 2.44 8.77 -3.97
CA MET A 39 2.12 7.34 -3.88
C MET A 39 2.68 6.68 -2.62
N ARG A 40 3.94 6.95 -2.26
CA ARG A 40 4.57 6.36 -1.08
C ARG A 40 3.78 6.65 0.20
N LYS A 41 3.48 7.94 0.42
CA LYS A 41 2.74 8.40 1.59
C LYS A 41 1.32 7.81 1.59
N ALA A 42 0.64 7.84 0.46
CA ALA A 42 -0.70 7.27 0.34
C ALA A 42 -0.75 5.77 0.67
N ILE A 43 0.27 4.99 0.27
CA ILE A 43 0.37 3.56 0.62
C ILE A 43 0.66 3.38 2.12
N GLN A 44 1.52 4.22 2.72
CA GLN A 44 1.81 4.18 4.16
C GLN A 44 0.55 4.46 4.98
N ASP A 45 -0.12 5.59 4.71
CA ASP A 45 -1.35 6.00 5.38
C ASP A 45 -2.44 4.90 5.25
N ALA A 46 -2.52 4.24 4.08
CA ALA A 46 -3.46 3.15 3.85
C ALA A 46 -3.12 1.88 4.65
N CYS A 47 -1.83 1.57 4.85
CA CYS A 47 -1.41 0.45 5.68
C CYS A 47 -1.61 0.73 7.18
N GLU A 48 -1.34 1.96 7.63
CA GLU A 48 -1.52 2.38 9.02
C GLU A 48 -3.00 2.42 9.44
N SER A 49 -3.88 2.83 8.53
CA SER A 49 -5.34 2.83 8.75
C SER A 49 -6.00 1.47 8.54
N CYS A 50 -5.26 0.44 8.12
CA CYS A 50 -5.81 -0.88 7.88
C CYS A 50 -5.99 -1.66 9.19
N GLY A 51 -7.25 -1.92 9.58
CA GLY A 51 -7.56 -2.67 10.80
C GLY A 51 -6.94 -4.07 10.86
N THR A 52 -6.88 -4.79 9.73
CA THR A 52 -6.20 -6.09 9.64
C THR A 52 -4.70 -5.95 9.88
N CYS A 53 -4.04 -4.97 9.25
CA CYS A 53 -2.61 -4.74 9.46
C CYS A 53 -2.33 -4.32 10.92
N ALA A 54 -3.20 -3.51 11.53
CA ALA A 54 -3.08 -3.13 12.93
C ALA A 54 -3.22 -4.34 13.89
N GLN A 55 -4.12 -5.28 13.57
CA GLN A 55 -4.37 -6.47 14.38
C GLN A 55 -3.23 -7.51 14.29
N TYR A 56 -2.62 -7.70 13.12
CA TYR A 56 -1.66 -8.78 12.87
C TYR A 56 -0.20 -8.31 12.66
N GLY A 57 0.02 -6.99 12.50
CA GLY A 57 1.32 -6.39 12.20
C GLY A 57 2.38 -6.46 13.31
N GLN A 58 2.02 -6.97 14.49
CA GLN A 58 2.94 -7.21 15.62
C GLN A 58 3.33 -8.67 15.81
N SER A 59 3.07 -9.55 14.83
CA SER A 59 3.59 -10.92 14.87
C SER A 59 5.03 -10.95 14.36
N ALA A 60 5.96 -10.41 15.15
CA ALA A 60 7.34 -10.86 15.04
C ALA A 60 7.38 -12.36 15.40
N PRO A 61 7.95 -13.25 14.57
CA PRO A 61 8.29 -14.58 15.05
C PRO A 61 9.30 -14.41 16.19
N LYS A 62 9.02 -15.04 17.33
CA LYS A 62 10.01 -15.24 18.40
C LYS A 62 11.15 -16.13 17.91
#